data_AF-A0A9D6GA68-F1
#
_entry.id   AF-A0A9D6GA68-F1
#
_cell.length_a   1.000
_cell.length_b   1.000
_cell.length_c   1.000
_cell.angle_alpha   90.00
_cell.angle_beta   90.00
_cell.angle_gamma   90.00
#
_symmetry.space_group_name_H-M   'P 1'
#
loop_
_entity.id
_entity.type
_entity.pdbx_description
1 polymer ?
#
loop_
_entity_poly.entity_id
_entity_poly.type
_entity_poly.pdbx_seq_one_letter_code
_entity_poly.pdbx_strand_id
1 'polypeptide(L)' 'MGSARLGHPVLDDTDQAILASLAGGKGRPTSEIAEAIALTPRATRTRLARLVGRGLVREIGTGPQDPQRRYYLADRGPA' A
#
# COMPACT_ATOMS: atom_id res chain seq x y z
N MET A 1 25.24 11.85 -21.05
CA MET A 1 24.59 11.27 -19.86
C MET A 1 23.44 12.18 -19.47
N GLY A 2 22.22 11.80 -19.81
CA GLY A 2 21.03 12.58 -19.50
C GLY A 2 19.88 11.64 -19.23
N SER A 3 19.35 11.66 -18.01
CA SER A 3 18.02 11.12 -17.75
C SER A 3 17.37 11.99 -16.68
N ALA A 4 17.09 13.24 -17.05
CA ALA A 4 16.00 13.98 -16.46
C ALA A 4 14.71 13.43 -17.10
N ARG A 5 14.19 12.33 -16.55
CA ARG A 5 12.75 12.06 -16.66
C ARG A 5 12.11 12.77 -15.48
N LEU A 6 11.50 13.91 -15.77
CA LEU A 6 10.51 14.57 -14.92
C LEU A 6 9.45 13.49 -14.57
N GLY A 7 9.60 12.88 -13.40
CA GLY A 7 9.01 11.59 -13.08
C GLY A 7 7.54 11.70 -12.74
N HIS A 8 6.71 10.92 -13.42
CA HIS A 8 5.28 10.71 -13.14
C HIS A 8 4.98 10.69 -11.62
N PRO A 9 3.95 11.41 -11.11
CA PRO A 9 3.57 11.34 -9.70
C PRO A 9 2.74 10.05 -9.48
N VAL A 10 3.37 8.89 -9.63
CA VAL A 10 2.62 7.63 -9.62
C VAL A 10 2.75 6.91 -8.29
N LEU A 11 3.91 6.84 -7.63
CA LEU A 11 4.05 6.27 -6.29
C LEU A 11 5.24 6.94 -5.59
N ASP A 12 5.01 7.56 -4.42
CA ASP A 12 6.08 8.05 -3.55
C ASP A 12 6.95 6.88 -3.07
N ASP A 13 8.20 7.14 -2.64
CA ASP A 13 9.10 6.12 -2.09
C ASP A 13 8.44 5.32 -0.95
N THR A 14 7.57 5.97 -0.17
CA THR A 14 6.82 5.25 0.87
C THR A 14 5.71 4.37 0.32
N ASP A 15 5.03 4.79 -0.75
CA ASP A 15 4.00 3.96 -1.37
C ASP A 15 4.66 2.73 -2.00
N GLN A 16 5.84 2.89 -2.60
CA GLN A 16 6.67 1.77 -3.05
C GLN A 16 7.06 0.86 -1.87
N ALA A 17 7.46 1.41 -0.72
CA ALA A 17 7.77 0.62 0.47
C ALA A 17 6.56 -0.16 0.99
N ILE A 18 5.36 0.42 0.96
CA ILE A 18 4.10 -0.27 1.30
C ILE A 18 3.87 -1.45 0.34
N LEU A 19 3.99 -1.23 -0.96
CA LEU A 19 3.82 -2.28 -1.97
C LEU A 19 4.88 -3.37 -1.82
N ALA A 20 6.15 -3.01 -1.57
CA ALA A 20 7.23 -3.95 -1.32
C ALA A 20 6.97 -4.79 -0.05
N SER A 21 6.42 -4.18 1.00
CA SER A 21 6.01 -4.90 2.22
C SER A 21 4.87 -5.89 1.95
N LEU A 22 4.03 -5.64 0.95
CA LEU A 22 2.89 -6.49 0.56
C LEU A 22 3.23 -7.49 -0.56
N ALA A 23 4.33 -7.29 -1.27
CA ALA A 23 4.78 -8.13 -2.39
C ALA A 23 5.05 -9.59 -1.98
N GLY A 24 5.24 -9.86 -0.69
CA GLY A 24 5.39 -11.22 -0.16
C GLY A 24 4.10 -12.08 -0.18
N GLY A 25 3.00 -11.60 -0.76
CA GLY A 25 1.73 -12.33 -0.90
C GLY A 25 0.96 -12.58 0.40
N LYS A 26 1.57 -12.28 1.55
CA LYS A 26 0.93 -12.34 2.86
C LYS A 26 0.23 -11.01 3.14
N GLY A 27 -1.10 -11.05 3.26
CA GLY A 27 -1.85 -9.86 3.63
C GLY A 27 -1.47 -9.37 5.02
N ARG A 28 -1.06 -8.09 5.10
CA ARG A 28 -0.59 -7.48 6.35
C ARG A 28 -1.62 -6.51 6.93
N PRO A 29 -1.78 -6.44 8.25
CA PRO A 29 -2.62 -5.44 8.89
C PRO A 29 -2.02 -4.03 8.79
N THR A 30 -2.85 -2.99 8.99
CA THR A 30 -2.39 -1.59 8.95
C THR A 30 -1.20 -1.35 9.89
N SER A 31 -1.22 -1.93 11.09
CA SER A 31 -0.17 -1.72 12.10
C SER A 31 1.18 -2.29 11.67
N GLU A 32 1.23 -3.51 11.13
CA GLU A 32 2.48 -4.08 10.62
C GLU A 32 3.04 -3.28 9.44
N ILE A 33 2.17 -2.78 8.55
CA ILE A 33 2.60 -1.94 7.43
C ILE A 33 3.16 -0.62 7.97
N ALA A 34 2.49 -0.02 8.94
CA ALA A 34 2.91 1.23 9.57
C ALA A 34 4.27 1.08 10.27
N GLU A 35 4.48 -0.02 11.00
CA GLU A 35 5.76 -0.35 11.62
C GLU A 35 6.87 -0.57 10.58
N ALA A 36 6.58 -1.31 9.51
CA ALA A 36 7.54 -1.60 8.45
C ALA A 36 8.03 -0.35 7.71
N ILE A 37 7.20 0.69 7.60
CA ILE A 37 7.54 1.96 6.93
C ILE A 37 7.81 3.10 7.92
N ALA A 38 7.88 2.82 9.22
CA ALA A 38 8.08 3.78 10.30
C ALA A 38 7.11 4.98 10.26
N LEU A 39 5.83 4.74 9.95
CA LEU A 39 4.80 5.77 9.94
C LEU A 39 3.72 5.55 10.99
N THR A 40 2.97 6.62 11.25
CA THR A 40 1.78 6.51 12.10
C THR A 40 0.69 5.71 11.38
N PRO A 41 -0.15 4.98 12.13
CA PRO A 41 -1.29 4.25 11.55
C PRO A 41 -2.24 5.16 10.75
N ARG A 42 -2.42 6.41 11.17
CA ARG A 42 -3.24 7.40 10.45
C ARG A 42 -2.66 7.76 9.08
N ALA A 43 -1.37 8.09 9.00
CA ALA A 43 -0.71 8.41 7.73
C ALA A 43 -0.74 7.22 6.76
N THR A 44 -0.47 6.02 7.30
CA THR A 44 -0.52 4.76 6.56
C THR A 44 -1.93 4.49 5.99
N ARG A 45 -2.98 4.72 6.78
CA ARG A 45 -4.38 4.51 6.35
C ARG A 45 -4.79 5.44 5.21
N THR A 46 -4.40 6.72 5.25
CA THR A 46 -4.64 7.66 4.15
C THR A 46 -3.98 7.21 2.84
N ARG A 47 -2.74 6.70 2.92
CA ARG A 47 -2.01 6.18 1.75
C ARG A 47 -2.59 4.88 1.23
N LEU A 48 -2.92 3.93 2.11
CA LEU A 48 -3.59 2.69 1.76
C LEU A 48 -4.94 2.94 1.08
N ALA A 49 -5.74 3.89 1.56
CA ALA A 49 -6.99 4.26 0.90
C ALA A 49 -6.78 4.77 -0.55
N ARG A 50 -5.71 5.53 -0.81
CA ARG A 50 -5.33 5.95 -2.18
C ARG A 50 -4.90 4.77 -3.04
N LEU A 51 -4.10 3.85 -2.50
CA LEU A 51 -3.65 2.65 -3.21
C LEU A 51 -4.80 1.69 -3.54
N VAL A 52 -5.77 1.56 -2.61
CA VAL A 52 -7.02 0.82 -2.83
C VAL A 52 -7.87 1.49 -3.90
N GLY A 53 -8.04 2.82 -3.86
CA GLY A 53 -8.76 3.57 -4.89
C GLY A 53 -8.12 3.48 -6.28
N ARG A 54 -6.80 3.23 -6.35
CA ARG A 54 -6.06 2.98 -7.60
C ARG A 54 -6.07 1.51 -8.04
N GLY A 55 -6.65 0.60 -7.25
CA GLY A 55 -6.68 -0.83 -7.55
C GLY A 55 -5.34 -1.54 -7.40
N LEU A 56 -4.36 -0.93 -6.71
CA LEU A 56 -3.04 -1.53 -6.46
C LEU A 56 -3.01 -2.41 -5.21
N VAL A 57 -3.95 -2.19 -4.30
CA VAL A 57 -4.07 -2.91 -3.02
C VAL A 57 -5.53 -3.29 -2.81
N ARG A 58 -5.78 -4.47 -2.24
CA ARG A 58 -7.11 -4.89 -1.80
C ARG A 58 -7.17 -4.90 -0.28
N GLU A 59 -8.14 -4.18 0.25
CA GLU A 59 -8.50 -4.25 1.67
C GLU A 59 -9.48 -5.41 1.89
N ILE A 60 -9.13 -6.33 2.79
CA ILE A 60 -10.02 -7.40 3.24
C ILE A 60 -10.19 -7.25 4.75
N GLY A 61 -11.42 -6.99 5.17
CA GLY A 61 -11.82 -6.90 6.56
C GLY A 61 -13.32 -7.10 6.70
N THR A 62 -13.75 -7.58 7.86
CA THR A 62 -15.16 -7.85 8.17
C THR A 62 -15.94 -6.59 8.54
N GLY A 63 -15.26 -5.44 8.73
CA GLY A 63 -15.90 -4.16 9.00
C GLY A 63 -14.95 -2.94 9.00
N PRO A 64 -15.50 -1.72 9.12
CA PRO A 64 -14.74 -0.46 9.09
C PRO A 64 -13.79 -0.29 10.29
N GLN A 65 -14.04 -1.00 11.40
CA GLN A 65 -13.28 -0.94 12.64
C GLN A 65 -12.59 -2.26 12.97
N ASP A 66 -12.43 -3.13 11.97
CA ASP A 66 -11.89 -4.46 12.19
C ASP A 66 -10.39 -4.39 12.50
N PRO A 67 -9.95 -4.83 13.70
CA PRO A 67 -8.53 -4.87 14.04
C PRO A 67 -7.78 -5.90 13.18
N GLN A 68 -8.49 -6.87 12.60
CA GLN A 68 -7.93 -7.87 11.69
C GLN A 68 -7.98 -7.46 10.21
N ARG A 69 -8.24 -6.18 9.92
CA ARG A 69 -8.23 -5.66 8.55
C ARG A 69 -6.85 -5.84 7.92
N ARG A 70 -6.78 -6.66 6.87
CA ARG A 70 -5.55 -7.00 6.15
C ARG A 70 -5.58 -6.43 4.75
N TYR A 71 -4.43 -5.96 4.30
CA TYR A 71 -4.24 -5.47 2.95
C TYR A 71 -3.42 -6.47 2.19
N TYR A 72 -3.84 -6.72 0.96
CA TYR A 72 -3.18 -7.60 0.03
C TYR A 72 -2.74 -6.78 -1.16
N LEU A 73 -1.58 -7.10 -1.74
CA LEU A 73 -1.23 -6.57 -3.05
C LEU A 73 -2.34 -6.99 -4.02
N ALA A 74 -2.86 -6.06 -4.82
CA ALA A 74 -3.73 -6.45 -5.92
C ALA A 74 -2.85 -7.21 -6.91
N ASP A 75 -3.17 -8.47 -7.16
CA ASP A 75 -2.60 -9.19 -8.28
C ASP A 75 -2.93 -8.37 -9.51
N ARG A 76 -1.91 -7.83 -10.17
CA ARG A 76 -2.08 -7.07 -11.40
C ARG A 76 -2.64 -8.05 -12.44
N GLY A 77 -3.96 -8.16 -12.51
CA GLY A 77 -4.62 -8.86 -13.60
C GLY A 77 -4.13 -8.24 -14.92
N PRO A 78 -3.56 -9.03 -15.83
CA PRO A 78 -3.12 -8.51 -17.12
C PRO A 78 -4.38 -8.10 -17.90
N ALA A 79 -4.35 -6.91 -18.48
CA ALA A 79 -5.15 -6.56 -19.65
C ALA A 79 -4.17 -6.06 -20.71
#